data_AF-A0A6V8LYR0-F1
#
_entry.id   AF-A0A6V8LYR0-F1
#
_cell.length_a   1.000
_cell.length_b   1.000
_cell.length_c   1.000
_cell.angle_alpha   90.00
_cell.angle_beta   90.00
_cell.angle_gamma   90.00
#
_symmetry.space_group_name_H-M   'P 1'
#
loop_
_entity.id
_entity.type
_entity.pdbx_description
1 polymer ?
#
loop_
_entity_poly.entity_id
_entity_poly.type
_entity_poly.pdbx_seq_one_letter_code
_entity_poly.pdbx_strand_id
1 'polypeptide(L)'
;MDTLSDSEQPSREGKFSYQSVQDAESLAAYLRALADGIERGSILFERKDARFVMSPSGLLGFAVEAKAKEGRMKLALKLAWREKTAEKEREEDLLVVRSGGGE
;
A
#
# COMPACT_ATOMS: atom_id res chain seq x y z
N MET A 1 23.38 13.88 35.21
CA MET A 1 22.07 14.43 34.77
C MET A 1 22.11 14.32 33.26
N ASP A 2 21.96 13.08 32.82
CA ASP A 2 22.34 12.66 31.48
C ASP A 2 21.07 12.74 30.64
N THR A 3 21.03 13.77 29.80
CA THR A 3 19.98 13.96 28.82
C THR A 3 20.07 12.82 27.82
N LEU A 4 19.21 11.82 28.00
CA LEU A 4 19.01 10.74 27.05
C LEU A 4 18.64 11.31 25.69
N SER A 5 19.47 10.94 24.71
CA SER A 5 19.34 11.14 23.28
C SER A 5 17.89 11.10 22.80
N ASP A 6 17.55 12.14 22.05
CA ASP A 6 16.44 12.19 21.11
C ASP A 6 16.70 11.17 19.98
N SER A 7 16.54 9.89 20.30
CA SER A 7 16.68 8.79 19.34
C SER A 7 15.36 8.60 18.60
N GLU A 8 15.38 9.06 17.36
CA GLU A 8 14.75 8.41 16.21
C GLU A 8 13.21 8.38 16.21
N GLN A 9 12.61 9.55 15.98
CA GLN A 9 11.33 9.58 15.27
C GLN A 9 11.58 9.16 13.81
N PRO A 10 10.97 8.09 13.28
CA PRO A 10 11.03 7.80 11.86
C PRO A 10 10.33 8.93 11.10
N SER A 11 11.10 9.66 10.28
CA SER A 11 10.60 10.69 9.38
C SER A 11 9.38 10.17 8.61
N ARG A 12 8.34 11.00 8.48
CA ARG A 12 7.06 10.76 7.78
C ARG A 12 7.17 10.46 6.27
N GLU A 13 8.35 10.10 5.78
CA GLU A 13 8.66 9.72 4.41
C GLU A 13 9.25 8.31 4.41
N GLY A 14 8.39 7.31 4.67
CA GLY A 14 8.77 5.91 4.79
C GLY A 14 9.12 5.29 3.44
N LYS A 15 10.40 5.33 3.04
CA LYS A 15 10.90 4.60 1.87
C LYS A 15 11.39 3.22 2.30
N PHE A 16 10.67 2.17 1.90
CA PHE A 16 11.14 0.79 1.98
C PHE A 16 11.69 0.34 0.62
N SER A 17 12.94 -0.13 0.58
CA SER A 17 13.52 -0.71 -0.64
C SER A 17 14.23 -2.02 -0.34
N TYR A 18 13.99 -3.02 -1.17
CA TYR A 18 14.61 -4.34 -1.11
C TYR A 18 15.00 -4.78 -2.53
N GLN A 19 16.22 -5.31 -2.70
CA GLN A 19 16.72 -5.80 -3.98
C GLN A 19 17.50 -7.09 -3.75
N SER A 20 17.10 -8.14 -4.45
CA SER A 20 17.76 -9.46 -4.41
C SER A 20 17.57 -10.18 -5.75
N VAL A 21 18.47 -11.13 -6.04
CA VAL A 21 18.23 -12.15 -7.08
C VAL A 21 17.50 -13.32 -6.43
N GLN A 22 16.45 -13.82 -7.06
CA GLN A 22 15.61 -14.91 -6.55
C GLN A 22 15.41 -15.95 -7.65
N ASP A 23 15.14 -17.19 -7.27
CA ASP A 23 14.61 -18.19 -8.20
C ASP A 23 13.13 -17.92 -8.51
N ALA A 24 12.59 -18.67 -9.49
CA ALA A 24 11.22 -18.47 -9.96
C ALA A 24 10.17 -18.80 -8.88
N GLU A 25 10.43 -19.78 -8.03
CA GLU A 25 9.51 -20.21 -6.98
C GLU A 25 9.39 -19.14 -5.89
N SER A 26 10.53 -18.66 -5.40
CA SER A 26 10.62 -17.59 -4.41
C SER A 26 10.01 -16.30 -4.94
N LEU A 27 10.30 -15.93 -6.19
CA LEU A 27 9.70 -14.76 -6.83
C LEU A 27 8.16 -14.88 -6.93
N ALA A 28 7.66 -16.04 -7.33
CA ALA A 28 6.22 -16.29 -7.40
C ALA A 28 5.56 -16.20 -6.02
N ALA A 29 6.23 -16.68 -4.95
CA ALA A 29 5.74 -16.54 -3.59
C ALA A 29 5.60 -15.06 -3.16
N TYR A 30 6.58 -14.20 -3.49
CA TYR A 30 6.45 -12.76 -3.23
C TYR A 30 5.27 -12.13 -3.99
N LEU A 31 5.10 -12.46 -5.26
CA LEU A 31 4.00 -11.91 -6.06
C LEU A 31 2.62 -12.36 -5.53
N ARG A 32 2.50 -13.60 -5.05
CA ARG A 32 1.27 -14.08 -4.38
C ARG A 32 1.02 -13.34 -3.08
N ALA A 33 2.03 -13.17 -2.23
CA ALA A 33 1.89 -12.43 -0.98
C ALA A 33 1.47 -10.96 -1.22
N LEU A 34 1.98 -10.32 -2.28
CA LEU A 34 1.53 -8.99 -2.71
C LEU A 34 0.08 -9.01 -3.18
N ALA A 35 -0.33 -9.98 -3.99
CA ALA A 35 -1.72 -10.12 -4.44
C ALA A 35 -2.67 -10.31 -3.25
N ASP A 36 -2.36 -11.25 -2.35
CA ASP A 36 -3.15 -11.51 -1.14
C ASP A 36 -3.26 -10.26 -0.25
N GLY A 37 -2.16 -9.51 -0.10
CA GLY A 37 -2.14 -8.28 0.68
C GLY A 37 -2.96 -7.15 0.05
N ILE A 38 -2.97 -7.04 -1.29
CA ILE A 38 -3.81 -6.09 -2.01
C ILE A 38 -5.29 -6.45 -1.83
N GLU A 39 -5.66 -7.72 -1.98
CA GLU A 39 -7.04 -8.18 -1.79
C GLU A 39 -7.55 -7.94 -0.36
N ARG A 40 -6.67 -8.10 0.64
CA ARG A 40 -6.99 -7.86 2.05
C ARG A 40 -6.95 -6.38 2.44
N GLY A 41 -6.45 -5.50 1.57
CA GLY A 41 -6.26 -4.08 1.88
C GLY A 41 -5.11 -3.79 2.87
N SER A 42 -4.20 -4.74 3.06
CA SER A 42 -3.04 -4.59 3.96
C SER A 42 -1.85 -5.43 3.49
N ILE A 43 -0.73 -4.76 3.21
CA ILE A 43 0.53 -5.38 2.82
C ILE A 43 1.56 -5.10 3.91
N LEU A 44 2.13 -6.16 4.46
CA LEU A 44 3.21 -6.09 5.44
C LEU A 44 4.55 -6.40 4.78
N PHE A 45 5.46 -5.44 4.82
CA PHE A 45 6.87 -5.63 4.48
C PHE A 45 7.67 -5.77 5.77
N GLU A 46 8.39 -6.88 5.92
CA GLU A 46 9.20 -7.14 7.10
C GLU A 46 10.61 -7.60 6.72
N ARG A 47 11.59 -7.07 7.43
CA ARG A 47 13.00 -7.45 7.44
C ARG A 47 13.49 -7.45 8.88
N LYS A 48 14.67 -8.01 9.12
CA LYS A 48 15.26 -8.14 10.47
C LYS A 48 15.22 -6.85 11.30
N ASP A 49 15.36 -5.71 10.66
CA ASP A 49 15.54 -4.38 11.25
C ASP A 49 14.40 -3.40 10.91
N ALA A 50 13.43 -3.80 10.07
CA ALA A 50 12.45 -2.87 9.55
C ALA A 50 11.10 -3.54 9.29
N ARG A 51 10.04 -2.83 9.67
CA ARG A 51 8.67 -3.22 9.39
C ARG A 51 7.93 -2.04 8.78
N PHE A 52 7.20 -2.29 7.69
CA PHE A 52 6.44 -1.26 6.98
C PHE A 52 5.11 -1.85 6.53
N VAL A 53 4.00 -1.18 6.87
CA VAL A 53 2.65 -1.60 6.49
C VAL A 53 2.11 -0.59 5.50
N MET A 54 1.50 -1.08 4.42
CA MET A 54 0.76 -0.25 3.48
C MET A 54 -0.68 -0.74 3.38
N SER A 55 -1.62 0.20 3.24
CA SER A 55 -3.05 -0.11 3.12
C SER A 55 -3.59 0.30 1.75
N PRO A 56 -3.41 -0.54 0.71
CA PRO A 56 -4.02 -0.31 -0.60
C PRO A 56 -5.54 -0.21 -0.46
N SER A 57 -6.11 0.88 -0.95
CA SER A 57 -7.55 1.14 -0.86
C SER A 57 -8.02 2.02 -2.02
N GLY A 58 -9.33 1.99 -2.28
CA GLY A 58 -9.94 2.78 -3.34
C GLY A 58 -9.51 2.32 -4.74
N LEU A 59 -9.18 3.29 -5.60
CA LEU A 59 -8.71 3.01 -6.96
C LEU A 59 -7.19 2.85 -6.98
N LEU A 60 -6.73 1.73 -7.53
CA LEU A 60 -5.32 1.43 -7.72
C LEU A 60 -4.93 1.69 -9.17
N GLY A 61 -3.97 2.60 -9.38
CA GLY A 61 -3.27 2.73 -10.65
C GLY A 61 -2.32 1.56 -10.84
N PHE A 62 -2.39 0.90 -11.99
CA PHE A 62 -1.53 -0.23 -12.34
C PHE A 62 -0.88 -0.01 -13.69
N ALA A 63 0.44 -0.21 -13.77
CA ALA A 63 1.20 -0.15 -15.01
C ALA A 63 2.21 -1.30 -15.10
N VAL A 64 2.32 -1.86 -16.30
CA VAL A 64 3.24 -2.94 -16.63
C VAL A 64 4.13 -2.49 -17.78
N GLU A 65 5.45 -2.57 -17.58
CA GLU A 65 6.43 -2.31 -18.62
C GLU A 65 7.33 -3.54 -18.79
N ALA A 66 7.42 -4.05 -20.01
CA ALA A 66 8.32 -5.14 -20.37
C ALA A 66 9.35 -4.66 -21.39
N LYS A 67 10.62 -5.06 -21.21
CA LYS A 67 11.73 -4.76 -22.14
C LYS A 67 12.55 -6.02 -22.38
N ALA A 68 12.87 -6.28 -23.63
CA ALA A 68 13.75 -7.36 -24.08
C ALA A 68 14.89 -6.76 -24.90
N LYS A 69 16.14 -6.97 -24.49
CA LYS A 69 17.31 -6.53 -25.26
C LYS A 69 18.51 -7.43 -24.99
N GLU A 70 19.16 -7.92 -26.05
CA GLU A 70 20.43 -8.68 -25.98
C GLU A 70 20.39 -9.85 -24.97
N GLY A 71 19.33 -10.68 -25.03
CA GLY A 71 19.17 -11.81 -24.12
C GLY A 71 18.76 -11.45 -22.68
N ARG A 72 18.59 -10.15 -22.38
CA ARG A 72 18.09 -9.68 -21.08
C ARG A 72 16.62 -9.32 -21.17
N MET A 73 15.83 -9.90 -20.27
CA MET A 73 14.42 -9.57 -20.06
C MET A 73 14.26 -8.74 -18.79
N LYS A 74 13.44 -7.71 -18.84
CA LYS A 74 13.07 -6.90 -17.68
C LYS A 74 11.56 -6.69 -17.67
N LEU A 75 10.93 -6.99 -16.54
CA LEU A 75 9.54 -6.65 -16.25
C LEU A 75 9.53 -5.65 -15.09
N ALA A 76 8.77 -4.58 -15.22
CA ALA A 76 8.48 -3.64 -14.15
C ALA A 76 6.97 -3.58 -13.92
N LEU A 77 6.58 -3.81 -12.67
CA LEU A 77 5.21 -3.66 -12.18
C LEU A 77 5.18 -2.42 -11.30
N LYS A 78 4.28 -1.48 -11.60
CA LYS A 78 4.07 -0.27 -10.82
C LYS A 78 2.64 -0.26 -10.32
N LEU A 79 2.47 -0.12 -9.01
CA LEU A 79 1.19 0.09 -8.36
C LEU A 79 1.24 1.42 -7.60
N ALA A 80 0.16 2.19 -7.68
CA ALA A 80 0.03 3.45 -6.97
C ALA A 80 -1.41 3.65 -6.52
N TRP A 81 -1.59 4.15 -5.31
CA TRP A 81 -2.87 4.55 -4.76
C TRP A 81 -2.68 5.78 -3.87
N ARG A 82 -3.79 6.42 -3.51
CA ARG A 82 -3.82 7.44 -2.48
C ARG A 82 -4.48 6.84 -1.26
N GLU A 83 -3.87 7.02 -0.11
CA GLU A 83 -4.56 6.71 1.14
C GLU A 83 -5.81 7.58 1.20
N LYS A 84 -6.97 6.97 1.49
CA LYS A 84 -8.10 7.76 1.95
C LYS A 84 -7.64 8.39 3.26
N THR A 85 -7.33 9.69 3.23
CA THR A 85 -7.28 10.47 4.47
C THR A 85 -8.57 10.14 5.19
N ALA A 86 -8.49 9.74 6.46
CA ALA A 86 -9.67 9.62 7.30
C ALA A 86 -10.29 11.02 7.46
N GLU A 87 -10.96 11.52 6.42
CA GLU A 87 -12.11 12.36 6.61
C GLU A 87 -13.03 11.49 7.44
N LYS A 88 -13.16 11.85 8.74
CA LYS A 88 -14.28 11.43 9.57
C LYS A 88 -15.47 11.31 8.64
N GLU A 89 -16.03 10.11 8.53
CA GLU A 89 -17.38 9.92 8.07
C GLU A 89 -18.23 10.84 8.96
N ARG A 90 -18.41 12.09 8.52
CA ARG A 90 -19.52 12.91 9.00
C ARG A 90 -20.69 12.05 8.56
N GLU A 91 -21.39 11.46 9.52
CA GLU A 91 -22.70 10.86 9.34
C GLU A 91 -23.36 11.60 8.19
N GLU A 92 -23.49 10.90 7.06
CA GLU A 92 -24.04 11.48 5.86
C GLU A 92 -25.31 12.22 6.29
N ASP A 93 -25.44 13.49 5.91
CA ASP A 93 -26.68 14.27 6.05
C ASP A 93 -27.78 13.48 5.32
N LEU A 94 -28.37 12.51 6.03
CA LEU A 94 -29.38 11.62 5.51
C LEU A 94 -30.62 12.47 5.29
N LEU A 95 -30.94 12.69 4.02
CA LEU A 95 -32.18 13.34 3.64
C LEU A 95 -33.36 12.48 4.12
N VAL A 96 -34.02 12.92 5.19
CA VAL A 96 -35.28 12.32 5.64
C VAL A 96 -36.44 12.97 4.87
N VAL A 97 -36.98 12.25 3.88
CA VAL A 97 -38.20 12.64 3.17
C VAL A 97 -39.41 12.04 3.89
N ARG A 98 -40.38 12.89 4.26
CA ARG A 98 -41.71 12.47 4.74
C ARG A 98 -42.77 12.97 3.77
N SER A 99 -43.79 12.15 3.50
CA SER A 99 -44.94 12.58 2.71
C SER A 99 -45.81 13.52 3.53
N GLY A 100 -46.17 14.68 2.95
CA GLY A 100 -47.18 15.57 3.53
C GLY A 100 -48.57 15.01 3.22
N GLY A 101 -49.17 14.31 4.18
CA GLY A 101 -50.60 14.02 4.15
C GLY A 101 -51.37 15.28 4.52
N GLY A 102 -52.01 15.92 3.55
CA GLY A 102 -53.01 16.95 3.78
C GLY A 102 -54.40 16.30 3.83
N GLU A 103 -55.13 16.65 4.88
CA GLU A 103 -56.55 16.33 5.17
C GLU A 103 -57.50 16.67 4.00
#